data_AF-A0A7C3YPN7-F1
#
_entry.id   AF-A0A7C3YPN7-F1
#
_cell.length_a   1.000
_cell.length_b   1.000
_cell.length_c   1.000
_cell.angle_alpha   90.00
_cell.angle_beta   90.00
_cell.angle_gamma   90.00
#
_symmetry.space_group_name_H-M   'P 1'
#
loop_
_entity.id
_entity.type
_entity.pdbx_description
1 polymer ?
#
loop_
_entity_poly.entity_id
_entity_poly.type
_entity_poly.pdbx_seq_one_letter_code
_entity_poly.pdbx_strand_id
1 'polypeptide(L)'
;MSEQAVARNWRAMIRVGHDFYHCWRQALLEELGVEKTEELSLRFWQKVANVTAGAYARAASGEMDLEGLVRVMARSSEIMGEQVRVERHGEDVLLIHEACPWTASYRAYGGGNCRPGCDCWFREVAAAVVPGCSVRTESSLPGGDRECVRRFSLDPGGGSTQPAGDGPGSSGSASADGSPA
;
A
#
# COMPACT_ATOMS: atom_id res chain seq x y z
N MET A 1 6.33 -15.64 29.00
CA MET A 1 7.31 -15.60 27.90
C MET A 1 7.88 -14.18 27.85
N SER A 2 9.20 -13.99 27.78
CA SER A 2 9.78 -12.63 27.77
C SER A 2 9.49 -11.89 26.46
N GLU A 3 9.53 -10.56 26.46
CA GLU A 3 9.36 -9.74 25.25
C GLU A 3 10.38 -10.13 24.16
N GLN A 4 11.62 -10.42 24.55
CA GLN A 4 12.64 -10.92 23.63
C GLN A 4 12.26 -12.27 23.00
N ALA A 5 11.67 -13.18 23.78
CA ALA A 5 11.20 -14.46 23.26
C ALA A 5 10.00 -14.29 22.32
N VAL A 6 9.08 -13.36 22.61
CA VAL A 6 7.97 -13.00 21.71
C VAL A 6 8.52 -12.45 20.40
N ALA A 7 9.42 -11.46 20.45
CA ALA A 7 10.00 -10.84 19.26
C ALA A 7 10.76 -11.86 18.39
N ARG A 8 11.51 -12.78 19.01
CA ARG A 8 12.18 -13.87 18.29
C ARG A 8 11.19 -14.80 17.60
N ASN A 9 10.16 -15.25 18.33
CA ASN A 9 9.16 -16.16 17.79
C ASN A 9 8.33 -15.50 16.68
N TRP A 10 8.02 -14.20 16.82
CA TRP A 10 7.36 -13.41 15.79
C TRP A 10 8.18 -13.35 14.49
N ARG A 11 9.48 -13.07 14.57
CA ARG A 11 10.38 -13.10 13.39
C ARG A 11 10.42 -14.46 12.71
N ALA A 12 10.35 -15.55 13.48
CA ALA A 12 10.26 -16.89 12.90
C ALA A 12 8.93 -17.08 12.15
N MET A 13 7.82 -16.65 12.74
CA MET A 13 6.50 -16.75 12.10
C MET A 13 6.37 -15.91 10.82
N ILE A 14 7.00 -14.74 10.77
CA ILE A 14 7.07 -13.93 9.54
C ILE A 14 7.72 -14.72 8.40
N ARG A 15 8.87 -15.36 8.66
CA ARG A 15 9.56 -16.18 7.66
C ARG A 15 8.70 -17.35 7.19
N VAL A 16 8.06 -18.04 8.13
CA VAL A 16 7.09 -19.10 7.81
C VAL A 16 5.96 -18.56 6.92
N GLY A 17 5.46 -17.35 7.21
CA GLY A 17 4.46 -16.68 6.39
C GLY A 17 4.93 -16.40 4.96
N HIS A 18 6.19 -15.98 4.78
CA HIS A 18 6.77 -15.80 3.45
C HIS A 18 6.85 -17.14 2.71
N ASP A 19 7.34 -18.17 3.38
CA ASP A 19 7.51 -19.50 2.80
C ASP A 19 6.17 -20.15 2.44
N PHE A 20 5.09 -19.89 3.19
CA PHE A 20 3.74 -20.36 2.82
C PHE A 20 3.30 -19.87 1.44
N TYR A 21 3.53 -18.60 1.13
CA TYR A 21 3.23 -18.07 -0.20
C TYR A 21 4.06 -18.78 -1.28
N HIS A 22 5.35 -18.98 -1.03
CA HIS A 22 6.23 -19.61 -2.01
C HIS A 22 5.93 -21.11 -2.22
N CYS A 23 5.62 -21.85 -1.17
CA CYS A 23 5.16 -23.25 -1.25
C CYS A 23 3.84 -23.34 -2.04
N TRP A 24 2.87 -22.46 -1.76
CA TRP A 24 1.62 -22.40 -2.53
C TRP A 24 1.89 -22.12 -4.01
N ARG A 25 2.76 -21.15 -4.32
CA ARG A 25 3.13 -20.83 -5.70
C ARG A 25 3.82 -21.99 -6.40
N GLN A 26 4.67 -22.77 -5.72
CA GLN A 26 5.29 -23.96 -6.30
C GLN A 26 4.25 -25.03 -6.66
N ALA A 27 3.29 -25.29 -5.78
CA ALA A 27 2.20 -26.22 -6.08
C ALA A 27 1.40 -25.78 -7.32
N LEU A 28 1.14 -24.47 -7.47
CA LEU A 28 0.51 -23.95 -8.69
C LEU A 28 1.38 -24.14 -9.93
N LEU A 29 2.69 -23.93 -9.81
CA LEU A 29 3.63 -24.06 -10.92
C LEU A 29 3.68 -25.51 -11.43
N GLU A 30 3.70 -26.47 -10.51
CA GLU A 30 3.69 -27.91 -10.80
C GLU A 30 2.42 -28.35 -11.54
N GLU A 31 1.26 -27.82 -11.13
CA GLU A 31 -0.05 -28.26 -11.64
C GLU A 31 -0.53 -27.47 -12.88
N LEU A 32 -0.24 -26.17 -12.93
CA LEU A 32 -0.86 -25.23 -13.88
C LEU A 32 0.13 -24.53 -14.81
N GLY A 33 1.44 -24.75 -14.60
CA GLY A 33 2.49 -24.11 -15.37
C GLY A 33 2.70 -22.62 -15.08
N VAL A 34 3.67 -22.03 -15.76
CA VAL A 34 4.20 -20.68 -15.47
C VAL A 34 3.14 -19.60 -15.65
N GLU A 35 2.50 -19.54 -16.81
CA GLU A 35 1.56 -18.45 -17.16
C GLU A 35 0.41 -18.35 -16.16
N LYS A 36 -0.26 -19.48 -15.89
CA LYS A 36 -1.39 -19.49 -14.95
C LYS A 36 -0.95 -19.20 -13.52
N THR A 37 0.23 -19.64 -13.13
CA THR A 37 0.81 -19.35 -11.81
C THR A 37 1.08 -17.87 -11.62
N GLU A 38 1.62 -17.18 -12.63
CA GLU A 38 1.85 -15.74 -12.56
C GLU A 38 0.54 -14.96 -12.47
N GLU A 39 -0.47 -15.31 -13.28
CA GLU A 39 -1.82 -14.73 -13.21
C GLU A 39 -2.42 -14.86 -11.80
N LEU A 40 -2.44 -16.08 -11.27
CA LEU A 40 -3.00 -16.36 -9.95
C LEU A 40 -2.20 -15.70 -8.83
N SER A 41 -0.88 -15.61 -8.96
CA SER A 41 -0.02 -14.95 -8.00
C SER A 41 -0.26 -13.44 -7.94
N LEU A 42 -0.45 -12.77 -9.09
CA LEU A 42 -0.83 -11.35 -9.11
C LEU A 42 -2.22 -11.13 -8.51
N ARG A 43 -3.18 -12.02 -8.81
CA ARG A 43 -4.52 -11.96 -8.21
C ARG A 43 -4.48 -12.18 -6.70
N PHE A 44 -3.59 -13.03 -6.20
CA PHE A 44 -3.34 -13.19 -4.77
C PHE A 44 -2.85 -11.88 -4.16
N TRP A 45 -1.82 -11.25 -4.73
CA TRP A 45 -1.28 -9.99 -4.22
C TRP A 45 -2.29 -8.84 -4.24
N GLN A 46 -3.11 -8.75 -5.27
CA GLN A 46 -4.22 -7.79 -5.32
C GLN A 46 -5.22 -8.02 -4.18
N LYS A 47 -5.59 -9.27 -3.88
CA LYS A 47 -6.49 -9.58 -2.76
C LYS A 47 -5.87 -9.22 -1.41
N VAL A 48 -4.59 -9.53 -1.22
CA VAL A 48 -3.85 -9.16 0.00
C VAL A 48 -3.84 -7.64 0.14
N ALA A 49 -3.54 -6.91 -0.92
CA ALA A 49 -3.53 -5.45 -0.93
C ALA A 49 -4.88 -4.86 -0.50
N ASN A 50 -5.99 -5.37 -1.02
CA ASN A 50 -7.32 -4.89 -0.65
C ASN A 50 -7.62 -5.09 0.85
N VAL A 51 -7.21 -6.23 1.41
CA VAL A 51 -7.36 -6.50 2.85
C VAL A 51 -6.44 -5.59 3.67
N THR A 52 -5.20 -5.37 3.22
CA THR A 52 -4.25 -4.46 3.86
C THR A 52 -4.77 -3.02 3.85
N ALA A 53 -5.26 -2.52 2.71
CA ALA A 53 -5.82 -1.17 2.60
C ALA A 53 -6.96 -0.96 3.61
N GLY A 54 -7.87 -1.93 3.72
CA GLY A 54 -8.93 -1.90 4.74
C GLY A 54 -8.39 -1.90 6.17
N ALA A 55 -7.27 -2.58 6.44
CA ALA A 55 -6.62 -2.54 7.75
C ALA A 55 -5.98 -1.17 8.04
N TYR A 56 -5.34 -0.55 7.05
CA TYR A 56 -4.80 0.80 7.19
C TYR A 56 -5.89 1.83 7.45
N ALA A 57 -6.99 1.78 6.68
CA ALA A 57 -8.12 2.68 6.87
C ALA A 57 -8.74 2.57 8.28
N ARG A 58 -8.82 1.36 8.85
CA ARG A 58 -9.31 1.16 10.23
C ARG A 58 -8.34 1.65 11.30
N ALA A 59 -7.04 1.61 11.03
CA ALA A 59 -6.01 2.07 11.95
C ALA A 59 -5.82 3.60 11.91
N ALA A 60 -6.20 4.24 10.80
CA ALA A 60 -6.11 5.68 10.61
C ALA A 60 -7.15 6.41 11.46
N SER A 61 -6.76 7.52 12.09
CA SER A 61 -7.66 8.41 12.81
C SER A 61 -8.23 9.50 11.90
N GLY A 62 -8.65 9.14 10.68
CA GLY A 62 -9.11 10.06 9.64
C GLY A 62 -8.61 9.67 8.24
N GLU A 63 -8.80 10.58 7.28
CA GLU A 63 -8.21 10.45 5.94
C GLU A 63 -6.68 10.48 6.03
N MET A 64 -6.04 9.66 5.20
CA MET A 64 -4.59 9.54 5.15
C MET A 64 -4.05 10.36 3.98
N ASP A 65 -3.03 11.17 4.23
CA ASP A 65 -2.29 11.86 3.16
C ASP A 65 -1.21 10.93 2.57
N LEU A 66 -0.54 11.41 1.50
CA LEU A 66 0.50 10.66 0.80
C LEU A 66 1.63 10.22 1.75
N GLU A 67 2.09 11.12 2.62
CA GLU A 67 3.18 10.83 3.55
C GLU A 67 2.74 9.83 4.64
N GLY A 68 1.52 9.97 5.16
CA GLY A 68 0.91 9.03 6.10
C GLY A 68 0.79 7.62 5.50
N LEU A 69 0.41 7.51 4.23
CA LEU A 69 0.35 6.25 3.50
C LEU A 69 1.71 5.58 3.43
N VAL A 70 2.74 6.32 3.00
CA VAL A 70 4.08 5.75 2.88
C VAL A 70 4.65 5.37 4.24
N ARG A 71 4.35 6.13 5.30
CA ARG A 71 4.78 5.80 6.67
C ARG A 71 4.10 4.55 7.22
N VAL A 72 2.80 4.34 6.97
CA VAL A 72 2.13 3.10 7.42
C VAL A 72 2.58 1.88 6.63
N MET A 73 2.88 2.05 5.33
CA MET A 73 3.50 1.02 4.51
C MET A 73 4.91 0.68 5.01
N ALA A 74 5.75 1.69 5.30
CA ALA A 74 7.07 1.51 5.88
C ALA A 74 6.98 0.73 7.21
N ARG A 75 6.06 1.13 8.09
CA ARG A 75 5.82 0.41 9.35
C ARG A 75 5.43 -1.04 9.13
N SER A 76 4.60 -1.32 8.12
CA SER A 76 4.21 -2.69 7.79
C SER A 76 5.39 -3.50 7.26
N SER A 77 6.22 -2.91 6.41
CA SER A 77 7.49 -3.50 5.95
C SER A 77 8.42 -3.84 7.11
N GLU A 78 8.61 -2.93 8.08
CA GLU A 78 9.40 -3.21 9.28
C GLU A 78 8.83 -4.39 10.08
N ILE A 79 7.50 -4.45 10.24
CA ILE A 79 6.82 -5.57 10.89
C ILE A 79 7.11 -6.86 10.14
N MET A 80 7.15 -6.85 8.80
CA MET A 80 7.53 -7.99 7.95
C MET A 80 9.04 -8.28 7.92
N GLY A 81 9.83 -7.60 8.76
CA GLY A 81 11.27 -7.83 8.91
C GLY A 81 12.13 -7.23 7.79
N GLU A 82 11.57 -6.29 7.04
CA GLU A 82 12.30 -5.50 6.04
C GLU A 82 13.03 -4.33 6.74
N GLN A 83 14.15 -3.89 6.16
CA GLN A 83 14.82 -2.65 6.55
C GLN A 83 14.42 -1.58 5.54
N VAL A 84 13.76 -0.54 6.04
CA VAL A 84 13.20 0.52 5.20
C VAL A 84 13.49 1.90 5.75
N ARG A 85 13.50 2.89 4.85
CA ARG A 85 13.43 4.30 5.20
C ARG A 85 12.47 5.04 4.27
N VAL A 86 11.99 6.18 4.75
CA VAL A 86 11.10 7.07 3.99
C VAL A 86 11.83 8.38 3.74
N GLU A 87 11.83 8.83 2.49
CA GLU A 87 12.43 10.11 2.10
C GLU A 87 11.41 10.99 1.36
N ARG A 88 11.48 12.30 1.57
CA ARG A 88 10.68 13.26 0.82
C ARG A 88 11.50 13.86 -0.31
N HIS A 89 10.97 13.81 -1.53
CA HIS A 89 11.61 14.32 -2.74
C HIS A 89 10.66 15.31 -3.42
N GLY A 90 10.62 16.55 -2.90
CA GLY A 90 9.65 17.56 -3.33
C GLY A 90 8.23 17.19 -2.86
N GLU A 91 7.32 17.07 -3.82
CA GLU A 91 5.93 16.61 -3.60
C GLU A 91 5.80 15.08 -3.59
N ASP A 92 6.86 14.36 -3.96
CA ASP A 92 6.89 12.91 -3.93
C ASP A 92 7.40 12.39 -2.58
N VAL A 93 6.98 11.17 -2.25
CA VAL A 93 7.51 10.43 -1.11
C VAL A 93 8.09 9.11 -1.60
N LEU A 94 9.33 8.81 -1.19
CA LEU A 94 10.01 7.56 -1.49
C LEU A 94 9.91 6.60 -0.33
N LEU A 95 9.58 5.35 -0.64
CA LEU A 95 9.80 4.21 0.24
C LEU A 95 10.99 3.42 -0.28
N ILE A 96 12.00 3.26 0.57
CA ILE A 96 13.28 2.67 0.18
C ILE A 96 13.54 1.44 1.04
N HIS A 97 13.63 0.27 0.41
CA HIS A 97 13.96 -0.99 1.06
C HIS A 97 15.43 -1.33 0.85
N GLU A 98 16.19 -1.29 1.94
CA GLU A 98 17.63 -1.58 1.98
C GLU A 98 17.90 -3.08 2.15
N ALA A 99 16.98 -3.79 2.83
CA ALA A 99 17.02 -5.23 2.97
C ALA A 99 15.61 -5.83 3.00
N CYS A 100 15.41 -6.93 2.26
CA CYS A 100 14.12 -7.58 2.14
C CYS A 100 14.26 -9.11 2.31
N PRO A 101 13.70 -9.71 3.38
CA PRO A 101 13.78 -11.16 3.61
C PRO A 101 13.05 -11.97 2.52
N TRP A 102 12.07 -11.37 1.85
CA TRP A 102 11.39 -11.99 0.71
C TRP A 102 12.34 -12.34 -0.42
N THR A 103 13.38 -11.53 -0.68
CA THR A 103 14.32 -11.79 -1.78
C THR A 103 15.11 -13.08 -1.57
N ALA A 104 15.47 -13.41 -0.32
CA ALA A 104 16.17 -14.65 0.00
C ALA A 104 15.25 -15.86 -0.18
N SER A 105 14.03 -15.81 0.36
CA SER A 105 13.04 -16.88 0.19
C SER A 105 12.70 -17.08 -1.29
N TYR A 106 12.40 -15.98 -2.00
CA TYR A 106 12.20 -15.96 -3.45
C TYR A 106 13.27 -16.71 -4.27
N ARG A 107 14.56 -16.50 -3.96
CA ARG A 107 15.67 -17.19 -4.64
C ARG A 107 15.70 -18.68 -4.29
N ALA A 108 15.41 -19.05 -3.05
CA ALA A 108 15.38 -20.44 -2.61
C ALA A 108 14.30 -21.26 -3.34
N TYR A 109 13.18 -20.64 -3.70
CA TYR A 109 12.04 -21.29 -4.37
C TYR A 109 12.06 -21.18 -5.91
N GLY A 110 13.21 -20.84 -6.52
CA GLY A 110 13.40 -20.85 -7.98
C GLY A 110 12.98 -19.57 -8.73
N GLY A 111 12.64 -18.49 -8.02
CA GLY A 111 12.36 -17.18 -8.64
C GLY A 111 10.93 -16.98 -9.18
N GLY A 112 10.72 -15.93 -9.99
CA GLY A 112 9.42 -15.42 -10.49
C GLY A 112 8.89 -14.09 -9.89
N ASN A 113 7.69 -14.13 -9.28
CA ASN A 113 6.86 -12.97 -8.94
C ASN A 113 7.29 -12.07 -7.74
N CYS A 114 8.58 -11.79 -7.52
CA CYS A 114 8.98 -10.88 -6.44
C CYS A 114 8.61 -9.42 -6.77
N ARG A 115 9.22 -8.85 -7.82
CA ARG A 115 8.94 -7.46 -8.21
C ARG A 115 7.48 -7.25 -8.65
N PRO A 116 6.89 -8.06 -9.56
CA PRO A 116 5.53 -7.79 -10.01
C PRO A 116 4.50 -7.92 -8.88
N GLY A 117 4.73 -8.83 -7.92
CA GLY A 117 3.90 -8.99 -6.73
C GLY A 117 3.97 -7.78 -5.80
N CYS A 118 5.17 -7.27 -5.53
CA CYS A 118 5.32 -6.02 -4.78
C CYS A 118 4.69 -4.83 -5.52
N ASP A 119 4.97 -4.68 -6.82
CA ASP A 119 4.45 -3.57 -7.63
C ASP A 119 2.92 -3.58 -7.64
N CYS A 120 2.31 -4.77 -7.76
CA CYS A 120 0.88 -4.95 -7.58
C CYS A 120 0.44 -4.52 -6.18
N TRP A 121 1.03 -5.09 -5.12
CA TRP A 121 0.59 -4.80 -3.75
C TRP A 121 0.65 -3.30 -3.43
N PHE A 122 1.77 -2.63 -3.71
CA PHE A 122 1.93 -1.21 -3.40
C PHE A 122 0.95 -0.34 -4.20
N ARG A 123 0.77 -0.62 -5.49
CA ARG A 123 -0.17 0.13 -6.34
C ARG A 123 -1.61 -0.01 -5.85
N GLU A 124 -2.06 -1.23 -5.58
CA GLU A 124 -3.45 -1.47 -5.18
C GLU A 124 -3.74 -0.91 -3.79
N VAL A 125 -2.81 -1.01 -2.83
CA VAL A 125 -2.98 -0.36 -1.51
C VAL A 125 -3.00 1.16 -1.67
N ALA A 126 -2.08 1.73 -2.44
CA ALA A 126 -2.00 3.18 -2.60
C ALA A 126 -3.28 3.75 -3.23
N ALA A 127 -3.76 3.15 -4.32
CA ALA A 127 -4.98 3.58 -4.98
C ALA A 127 -6.23 3.45 -4.09
N ALA A 128 -6.26 2.46 -3.19
CA ALA A 128 -7.38 2.25 -2.28
C ALA A 128 -7.39 3.19 -1.06
N VAL A 129 -6.21 3.58 -0.56
CA VAL A 129 -6.10 4.40 0.66
C VAL A 129 -6.01 5.89 0.34
N VAL A 130 -5.30 6.27 -0.72
CA VAL A 130 -5.13 7.65 -1.17
C VAL A 130 -5.51 7.74 -2.64
N PRO A 131 -6.78 8.04 -2.96
CA PRO A 131 -7.24 8.16 -4.35
C PRO A 131 -6.38 9.15 -5.14
N GLY A 132 -6.01 8.79 -6.38
CA GLY A 132 -5.11 9.57 -7.21
C GLY A 132 -3.62 9.43 -6.85
N CYS A 133 -3.26 8.55 -5.93
CA CYS A 133 -1.86 8.18 -5.70
C CYS A 133 -1.38 7.17 -6.76
N SER A 134 -0.26 7.48 -7.40
CA SER A 134 0.47 6.58 -8.29
C SER A 134 1.76 6.09 -7.65
N VAL A 135 2.17 4.86 -7.99
CA VAL A 135 3.38 4.22 -7.46
C VAL A 135 4.26 3.75 -8.61
N ARG A 136 5.55 4.12 -8.58
CA ARG A 136 6.56 3.70 -9.55
C ARG A 136 7.77 3.09 -8.85
N THR A 137 8.13 1.87 -9.25
CA THR A 137 9.37 1.22 -8.81
C THR A 137 10.55 1.72 -9.65
N GLU A 138 11.52 2.37 -9.02
CA GLU A 138 12.69 2.98 -9.66
C GLU A 138 13.89 2.03 -9.68
N SER A 139 14.04 1.21 -8.64
CA SER A 139 15.08 0.17 -8.54
C SER A 139 14.54 -1.03 -7.76
N SER A 140 15.18 -2.19 -7.89
CA SER A 140 14.72 -3.41 -7.23
C SER A 140 15.85 -4.42 -6.93
N LEU A 141 15.91 -4.89 -5.68
CA LEU A 141 16.83 -5.96 -5.23
C LEU A 141 16.74 -7.24 -6.10
N PRO A 142 15.56 -7.71 -6.55
CA PRO A 142 15.48 -8.86 -7.47
C PRO A 142 16.11 -8.59 -8.84
N GLY A 143 16.16 -7.32 -9.27
CA GLY A 143 16.81 -6.89 -10.51
C GLY A 143 18.32 -6.72 -10.40
N GLY A 144 18.91 -6.94 -9.22
CA GLY A 144 20.34 -6.79 -8.96
C GLY A 144 20.76 -5.43 -8.40
N ASP A 145 19.81 -4.53 -8.14
CA ASP A 145 20.09 -3.25 -7.50
C ASP A 145 20.44 -3.42 -6.02
N ARG A 146 20.96 -2.35 -5.40
CA ARG A 146 21.32 -2.33 -3.97
C ARG A 146 20.12 -2.14 -3.04
N GLU A 147 19.01 -1.64 -3.58
CA GLU A 147 17.81 -1.25 -2.83
C GLU A 147 16.58 -1.34 -3.73
N CYS A 148 15.39 -1.59 -3.15
CA CYS A 148 14.13 -1.38 -3.86
C CYS A 148 13.61 0.02 -3.54
N VAL A 149 13.58 0.91 -4.53
CA VAL A 149 13.05 2.26 -4.38
C VAL A 149 11.69 2.35 -5.04
N ARG A 150 10.70 2.84 -4.30
CA ARG A 150 9.35 3.11 -4.81
C ARG A 150 9.00 4.57 -4.58
N ARG A 151 8.64 5.26 -5.65
CA ARG A 151 8.17 6.64 -5.66
C ARG A 151 6.65 6.66 -5.62
N PHE A 152 6.11 7.42 -4.68
CA PHE A 152 4.69 7.71 -4.54
C PHE A 152 4.46 9.17 -4.90
N SER A 153 3.48 9.41 -5.76
CA SER A 153 3.14 10.73 -6.28
C SER A 153 1.62 10.89 -6.31
N LEU A 154 1.12 12.10 -6.10
CA LEU A 154 -0.28 12.42 -6.39
C LEU A 154 -0.41 12.83 -7.86
N ASP A 155 -1.40 12.27 -8.53
CA ASP A 155 -1.73 12.67 -9.89
C ASP A 155 -2.17 14.15 -9.88
N PRO A 156 -1.63 14.99 -10.79
CA PRO A 156 -1.98 16.40 -10.88
C PRO A 156 -3.43 16.53 -11.37
N GLY A 157 -4.37 16.50 -10.42
CA GLY A 157 -5.82 16.55 -10.67
C GLY A 157 -6.69 15.98 -9.55
N GLY A 158 -6.13 15.27 -8.56
CA GLY A 158 -6.88 14.60 -7.50
C GLY A 158 -7.24 15.44 -6.27
N GLY A 159 -6.88 16.73 -6.22
CA GLY A 159 -7.02 17.56 -5.02
C GLY A 159 -7.81 18.83 -5.26
N SER A 160 -9.15 18.75 -5.30
CA SER A 160 -10.09 19.84 -4.97
C SER A 160 -11.51 19.46 -5.41
N THR A 161 -12.30 18.87 -4.51
CA THR A 161 -13.71 19.24 -4.43
C THR A 161 -13.85 20.20 -3.26
N GLN A 162 -13.74 21.51 -3.54
CA GLN A 162 -14.22 22.52 -2.61
C GLN A 162 -15.71 22.30 -2.37
N PRO A 163 -16.21 22.42 -1.12
CA PRO A 163 -17.63 22.52 -0.88
C PRO A 163 -18.12 23.85 -1.46
N ALA A 164 -19.24 23.82 -2.20
CA ALA A 164 -19.95 25.02 -2.60
C ALA A 164 -20.43 25.76 -1.34
N GLY A 165 -19.59 26.67 -0.86
CA GLY A 165 -19.93 27.64 0.17
C GLY A 165 -20.30 28.95 -0.49
N ASP A 166 -21.60 29.15 -0.74
CA ASP A 166 -22.17 30.48 -0.83
C ASP A 166 -22.93 30.75 0.48
N GLY A 167 -22.40 31.68 1.26
CA GLY A 167 -23.19 32.49 2.18
C GLY A 167 -22.72 33.94 2.04
N PRO A 168 -23.23 34.89 2.83
CA PRO A 168 -24.58 35.06 3.41
C PRO A 168 -25.21 36.39 2.96
N GLY A 169 -26.54 36.55 3.11
CA GLY A 169 -27.23 37.80 2.72
C GLY A 169 -28.56 38.04 3.43
N SER A 170 -28.45 38.59 4.64
CA SER A 170 -29.40 39.38 5.44
C SER A 170 -30.87 39.59 4.99
N SER A 171 -31.77 39.16 5.88
CA SER A 171 -32.93 39.87 6.46
C SER A 171 -33.57 41.08 5.74
N GLY A 172 -34.89 41.01 5.55
CA GLY A 172 -35.78 42.15 5.38
C GLY A 172 -37.24 41.76 5.68
N SER A 173 -37.71 42.08 6.89
CA SER A 173 -39.10 41.98 7.34
C SER A 173 -39.89 43.24 6.96
N ALA A 174 -41.14 43.12 6.49
CA ALA A 174 -42.29 43.92 6.96
C ALA A 174 -43.59 43.59 6.18
N SER A 175 -44.67 43.56 6.95
CA SER A 175 -46.08 43.34 6.62
C SER A 175 -46.74 44.47 5.82
N ALA A 176 -47.85 44.19 5.12
CA ALA A 176 -49.18 44.80 5.35
C ALA A 176 -50.21 44.39 4.28
N ASP A 177 -51.37 43.93 4.77
CA ASP A 177 -52.76 44.20 4.36
C ASP A 177 -53.19 44.24 2.89
N GLY A 178 -54.31 43.54 2.62
CA GLY A 178 -55.23 43.92 1.54
C GLY A 178 -56.14 42.81 1.01
N SER A 179 -57.15 42.38 1.79
CA SER A 179 -58.46 42.03 1.21
C SER A 179 -59.07 43.27 0.53
N PRO A 180 -60.14 43.21 -0.30
CA PRO A 180 -61.10 42.12 -0.52
C PRO A 180 -61.53 41.89 -2.00
N ALA A 181 -62.18 40.75 -2.25
CA ALA A 181 -63.48 40.62 -2.94
C ALA A 181 -63.90 39.15 -2.93
#